data_AF-A0A243GFX4-F1
#
_entry.id   AF-A0A243GFX4-F1
#
_cell.length_a   1.000
_cell.length_b   1.000
_cell.length_c   1.000
_cell.angle_alpha   90.00
_cell.angle_beta   90.00
_cell.angle_gamma   90.00
#
_symmetry.space_group_name_H-M   'P 1'
#
loop_
_entity.id
_entity.type
_entity.pdbx_description
1 polymer ?
#
loop_
_entity_poly.entity_id
_entity_poly.type
_entity_poly.pdbx_seq_one_letter_code
_entity_poly.pdbx_strand_id
1 'polypeptide(L)'
;MKEAKLHNNKAEITFYDSFAAYKSAHADSTTTEEQYKQEFSGEDTIEKMFVEESARILRRFHALNSINITLPFEGKTYNVDLSRDSLNAHLGFDIESIKVADKSWENKFVKPYVNDKTKRDEYFKKFVKVQ
;
A
#
# COMPACT_ATOMS: atom_id res chain seq x y z
N MET A 1 -13.14 -1.10 -3.96
CA MET A 1 -12.16 -0.21 -4.63
C MET A 1 -10.91 -0.94 -5.09
N LYS A 2 -10.64 -2.15 -4.60
CA LYS A 2 -9.52 -2.98 -5.03
C LYS A 2 -9.92 -4.45 -5.11
N GLU A 3 -9.19 -5.20 -5.91
CA GLU A 3 -9.21 -6.67 -5.89
C GLU A 3 -7.90 -7.18 -5.26
N ALA A 4 -7.95 -8.40 -4.71
CA ALA A 4 -6.77 -9.07 -4.21
C ALA A 4 -6.73 -10.53 -4.72
N LYS A 5 -5.57 -10.95 -5.21
CA LYS A 5 -5.29 -12.33 -5.62
C LYS A 5 -4.10 -12.85 -4.84
N LEU A 6 -4.15 -14.11 -4.42
CA LEU A 6 -3.02 -14.78 -3.79
C LEU A 6 -2.48 -15.86 -4.72
N HIS A 7 -1.17 -15.85 -4.97
CA HIS A 7 -0.49 -16.89 -5.71
C HIS A 7 0.94 -17.06 -5.20
N ASN A 8 1.38 -18.29 -4.93
CA ASN A 8 2.76 -18.61 -4.51
C ASN A 8 3.30 -17.70 -3.40
N ASN A 9 2.54 -17.51 -2.32
CA ASN A 9 2.92 -16.65 -1.18
C ASN A 9 3.15 -15.17 -1.58
N LYS A 10 2.62 -14.73 -2.73
CA LYS A 10 2.54 -13.34 -3.15
C LYS A 10 1.09 -12.89 -3.13
N ALA A 11 0.85 -11.68 -2.61
CA ALA A 11 -0.43 -11.02 -2.78
C ALA A 11 -0.33 -9.98 -3.90
N GLU A 12 -1.27 -10.03 -4.83
CA GLU A 12 -1.42 -9.04 -5.90
C GLU A 12 -2.68 -8.24 -5.62
N ILE A 13 -2.54 -6.93 -5.49
CA ILE A 13 -3.63 -6.01 -5.20
C ILE A 13 -3.72 -5.02 -6.35
N THR A 14 -4.90 -4.91 -6.94
CA THR A 14 -5.14 -3.97 -8.03
C THR A 14 -6.31 -3.09 -7.66
N PHE A 15 -6.05 -1.79 -7.59
CA PHE A 15 -7.11 -0.79 -7.50
C PHE A 15 -7.71 -0.57 -8.89
N TYR A 16 -9.03 -0.35 -8.94
CA TYR A 16 -9.69 -0.05 -10.21
C TYR A 16 -9.24 1.32 -10.73
N ASP A 17 -9.10 1.45 -12.05
CA ASP A 17 -8.62 2.67 -12.70
C ASP A 17 -9.64 3.82 -12.69
N SER A 18 -10.89 3.49 -12.43
CA SER A 18 -12.03 4.40 -12.54
C SER A 18 -13.17 3.94 -11.66
N PHE A 19 -14.00 4.89 -11.24
CA PHE A 19 -15.25 4.61 -10.55
C PHE A 19 -16.16 3.70 -11.40
N ALA A 20 -16.17 3.88 -12.72
CA ALA A 20 -16.94 3.06 -13.66
C ALA A 20 -16.52 1.58 -13.62
N ALA A 21 -15.22 1.29 -13.69
CA ALA A 21 -14.71 -0.08 -13.58
C ALA A 21 -15.04 -0.70 -12.22
N TYR A 22 -14.88 0.06 -11.13
CA TYR A 22 -15.27 -0.37 -9.79
C TYR A 22 -16.77 -0.69 -9.69
N LYS A 23 -17.65 0.20 -10.20
CA LYS A 23 -19.11 -0.02 -10.19
C LYS A 23 -19.55 -1.18 -11.08
N SER A 24 -18.85 -1.43 -12.18
CA SER A 24 -19.12 -2.58 -13.03
C SER A 24 -18.84 -3.90 -12.32
N ALA A 25 -17.75 -3.98 -11.55
CA ALA A 25 -17.40 -5.16 -10.76
C ALA A 25 -18.19 -5.27 -9.44
N HIS A 26 -18.67 -4.13 -8.92
CA HIS A 26 -19.41 -4.04 -7.65
C HIS A 26 -20.73 -3.27 -7.85
N ALA A 27 -21.65 -3.88 -8.61
CA ALA A 27 -22.91 -3.25 -8.99
C ALA A 27 -23.78 -2.86 -7.78
N ASP A 28 -23.69 -3.62 -6.69
CA ASP A 28 -24.38 -3.43 -5.41
C ASP A 28 -23.74 -2.37 -4.49
N SER A 29 -22.53 -1.91 -4.80
CA SER A 29 -21.84 -0.88 -4.01
C SER A 29 -22.62 0.45 -3.94
N THR A 30 -22.78 1.01 -2.73
CA THR A 30 -23.37 2.34 -2.50
C THR A 30 -22.37 3.49 -2.59
N THR A 31 -21.07 3.19 -2.76
CA THR A 31 -20.01 4.19 -2.94
C THR A 31 -20.32 5.14 -4.10
N THR A 32 -20.21 6.44 -3.86
CA THR A 32 -20.33 7.48 -4.90
C THR A 32 -19.00 7.74 -5.61
N GLU A 33 -19.03 8.44 -6.75
CA GLU A 33 -17.82 8.81 -7.47
C GLU A 33 -16.94 9.77 -6.65
N GLU A 34 -17.54 10.70 -5.91
CA GLU A 34 -16.81 11.60 -5.01
C GLU A 34 -16.10 10.83 -3.90
N GLN A 35 -16.79 9.88 -3.26
CA GLN A 35 -16.19 9.02 -2.23
C GLN A 35 -15.04 8.20 -2.80
N TYR A 36 -15.20 7.68 -4.02
CA TYR A 36 -14.12 6.94 -4.70
C TYR A 36 -12.88 7.80 -4.94
N LYS A 37 -13.07 9.04 -5.42
CA LYS A 37 -11.96 9.97 -5.70
C LYS A 37 -11.28 10.48 -4.43
N GLN A 38 -12.06 10.71 -3.36
CA GLN A 38 -11.54 11.19 -2.07
C GLN A 38 -10.53 10.24 -1.44
N GLU A 39 -10.65 8.94 -1.68
CA GLU A 39 -9.74 7.91 -1.15
C GLU A 39 -8.31 8.05 -1.68
N PHE A 40 -8.15 8.70 -2.84
CA PHE A 40 -6.86 8.93 -3.49
C PHE A 40 -6.56 10.41 -3.71
N SER A 41 -7.36 11.32 -3.14
CA SER A 41 -7.18 12.75 -3.37
C SER A 41 -5.88 13.24 -2.73
N GLY A 42 -4.93 13.62 -3.59
CA GLY A 42 -3.63 14.20 -3.22
C GLY A 42 -2.46 13.21 -3.29
N GLU A 43 -1.33 13.64 -3.87
CA GLU A 43 -0.11 12.82 -3.97
C GLU A 43 0.38 12.35 -2.58
N ASP A 44 0.24 13.19 -1.54
CA ASP A 44 0.58 12.83 -0.16
C ASP A 44 -0.25 11.65 0.38
N THR A 45 -1.51 11.54 -0.05
CA THR A 45 -2.41 10.44 0.32
C THR A 45 -1.98 9.15 -0.36
N ILE A 46 -1.60 9.21 -1.64
CA ILE A 46 -1.10 8.07 -2.40
C ILE A 46 0.23 7.58 -1.80
N GLU A 47 1.17 8.49 -1.51
CA GLU A 47 2.44 8.15 -0.87
C GLU A 47 2.22 7.42 0.45
N LYS A 48 1.39 7.98 1.35
CA LYS A 48 1.06 7.35 2.64
C LYS A 48 0.44 5.98 2.45
N MET A 49 -0.51 5.85 1.52
CA MET A 49 -1.18 4.59 1.23
C MET A 49 -0.18 3.52 0.78
N PHE A 50 0.70 3.83 -0.18
CA PHE A 50 1.69 2.87 -0.65
C PHE A 50 2.70 2.49 0.42
N VAL A 51 3.24 3.46 1.17
CA VAL A 51 4.21 3.17 2.23
C VAL A 51 3.57 2.34 3.35
N GLU A 52 2.38 2.72 3.80
CA GLU A 52 1.73 2.07 4.93
C GLU A 52 1.15 0.70 4.58
N GLU A 53 0.33 0.60 3.54
CA GLU A 53 -0.37 -0.65 3.21
C GLU A 53 0.62 -1.74 2.81
N SER A 54 1.69 -1.39 2.08
CA SER A 54 2.68 -2.36 1.65
C SER A 54 3.36 -3.06 2.84
N ALA A 55 3.85 -2.28 3.80
CA ALA A 55 4.47 -2.79 5.01
C ALA A 55 3.46 -3.47 5.95
N ARG A 56 2.24 -2.92 6.07
CA ARG A 56 1.19 -3.47 6.93
C ARG A 56 0.76 -4.87 6.49
N ILE A 57 0.67 -5.13 5.20
CA ILE A 57 0.32 -6.45 4.66
C ILE A 57 1.45 -7.46 4.98
N LEU A 58 2.70 -7.10 4.68
CA LEU A 58 3.85 -7.97 4.96
C LEU A 58 4.05 -8.25 6.45
N ARG A 59 3.69 -7.29 7.33
CA ARG A 59 3.62 -7.48 8.78
C ARG A 59 2.54 -8.45 9.21
N ARG A 60 1.32 -8.29 8.68
CA ARG A 60 0.14 -9.01 9.17
C ARG A 60 0.09 -10.45 8.67
N PHE A 61 0.51 -10.69 7.43
CA PHE A 61 0.37 -11.98 6.77
C PHE A 61 1.73 -12.65 6.62
N HIS A 62 2.14 -13.37 7.66
CA HIS A 62 3.47 -14.00 7.73
C HIS A 62 3.70 -15.03 6.61
N ALA A 63 2.61 -15.64 6.10
CA ALA A 63 2.67 -16.56 4.97
C ALA A 63 3.04 -15.88 3.65
N LEU A 64 2.87 -14.57 3.50
CA LEU A 64 3.27 -13.86 2.28
C LEU A 64 4.77 -13.59 2.30
N ASN A 65 5.48 -13.76 1.20
CA ASN A 65 6.88 -13.35 1.04
C ASN A 65 7.00 -12.01 0.33
N SER A 66 6.00 -11.65 -0.48
CA SER A 66 5.99 -10.43 -1.28
C SER A 66 4.58 -9.95 -1.55
N ILE A 67 4.50 -8.70 -2.00
CA ILE A 67 3.27 -8.05 -2.43
C ILE A 67 3.51 -7.28 -3.71
N ASN A 68 2.48 -7.18 -4.55
CA ASN A 68 2.44 -6.25 -5.65
C ASN A 68 1.14 -5.43 -5.52
N ILE A 69 1.25 -4.11 -5.50
CA ILE A 69 0.10 -3.20 -5.44
C ILE A 69 0.16 -2.28 -6.65
N THR A 70 -0.92 -2.21 -7.41
CA THR A 70 -1.07 -1.33 -8.58
C THR A 70 -2.25 -0.38 -8.38
N LEU A 71 -2.02 0.92 -8.54
CA LEU A 71 -3.03 1.98 -8.55
C LEU A 71 -2.88 2.84 -9.80
N PRO A 72 -3.82 2.74 -10.76
CA PRO A 72 -3.99 3.76 -11.79
C PRO A 72 -4.76 4.96 -11.20
N PHE A 73 -4.21 6.16 -11.30
CA PHE A 73 -4.85 7.39 -10.82
C PHE A 73 -4.40 8.62 -11.62
N GLU A 74 -5.37 9.43 -12.08
CA GLU A 74 -5.14 10.69 -12.83
C GLU A 74 -4.14 10.56 -13.99
N GLY A 75 -4.24 9.48 -14.76
CA GLY A 75 -3.39 9.23 -15.93
C GLY A 75 -1.99 8.71 -15.60
N LYS A 76 -1.65 8.52 -14.32
CA LYS A 76 -0.43 7.86 -13.86
C LYS A 76 -0.72 6.45 -13.38
N THR A 77 0.26 5.56 -13.44
CA THR A 77 0.20 4.24 -12.77
C THR A 77 1.26 4.16 -11.68
N TYR A 78 0.81 3.97 -10.45
CA TYR A 78 1.64 3.73 -9.28
C TYR A 78 1.74 2.23 -9.03
N ASN A 79 2.95 1.70 -8.90
CA ASN A 79 3.17 0.29 -8.62
C ASN A 79 4.26 0.09 -7.56
N VAL A 80 4.00 -0.79 -6.61
CA VAL A 80 5.03 -1.35 -5.72
C VAL A 80 5.08 -2.86 -5.93
N ASP A 81 6.27 -3.42 -6.09
CA ASP A 81 6.54 -4.86 -6.00
C ASP A 81 7.63 -5.05 -4.93
N LEU A 82 7.21 -5.49 -3.74
CA LEU A 82 8.03 -5.45 -2.53
C LEU A 82 8.05 -6.83 -1.86
N SER A 83 9.25 -7.37 -1.67
CA SER A 83 9.48 -8.54 -0.82
C SER A 83 9.69 -8.13 0.64
N ARG A 84 9.34 -9.01 1.57
CA ARG A 84 9.65 -8.84 2.99
C ARG A 84 11.15 -8.66 3.22
N ASP A 85 11.98 -9.47 2.57
CA ASP A 85 13.43 -9.39 2.75
C ASP A 85 13.99 -8.02 2.34
N SER A 86 13.50 -7.47 1.22
CA SER A 86 13.89 -6.13 0.76
C SER A 86 13.42 -5.03 1.73
N LEU A 87 12.21 -5.17 2.27
CA LEU A 87 11.67 -4.27 3.28
C LEU A 87 12.50 -4.34 4.57
N ASN A 88 12.73 -5.54 5.12
CA ASN A 88 13.48 -5.73 6.35
C ASN A 88 14.93 -5.24 6.21
N ALA A 89 15.57 -5.48 5.06
CA ALA A 89 16.90 -4.95 4.75
C ALA A 89 16.93 -3.41 4.72
N HIS A 90 15.88 -2.76 4.24
CA HIS A 90 15.78 -1.30 4.27
C HIS A 90 15.52 -0.75 5.68
N LEU A 91 14.68 -1.43 6.46
CA LEU A 91 14.29 -0.99 7.80
C LEU A 91 15.35 -1.26 8.87
N GLY A 92 16.21 -2.27 8.65
CA GLY A 92 17.17 -2.75 9.65
C GLY A 92 16.52 -3.56 10.78
N PHE A 93 15.28 -4.00 10.61
CA PHE A 93 14.55 -4.88 11.53
C PHE A 93 13.45 -5.65 10.80
N ASP A 94 12.99 -6.72 11.42
CA ASP A 94 11.92 -7.55 10.86
C ASP A 94 10.55 -6.89 11.02
N ILE A 95 9.89 -6.55 9.91
CA ILE A 95 8.60 -5.85 9.92
C ILE A 95 7.50 -6.68 10.61
N GLU A 96 7.57 -8.00 10.52
CA GLU A 96 6.68 -8.97 11.16
C GLU A 96 6.90 -9.09 12.68
N SER A 97 8.03 -8.59 13.20
CA SER A 97 8.32 -8.62 14.63
C SER A 97 7.59 -7.53 15.41
N ILE A 98 7.15 -6.46 14.74
CA ILE A 98 6.52 -5.29 15.38
C ILE A 98 4.98 -5.42 15.41
N LYS A 99 4.37 -4.89 16.48
CA LYS A 99 2.97 -5.11 16.83
C LYS A 99 2.26 -3.79 17.12
N VAL A 100 0.95 -3.81 16.95
CA VAL A 100 0.08 -2.70 17.37
C VAL A 100 -0.04 -2.68 18.89
N ALA A 101 -0.17 -3.85 19.52
CA ALA A 101 -0.44 -3.98 20.96
C ALA A 101 0.64 -3.37 21.87
N ASP A 102 1.91 -3.44 21.46
CA ASP A 102 3.05 -2.89 22.21
C ASP A 102 3.52 -1.52 21.66
N LYS A 103 2.74 -0.92 20.74
CA LYS A 103 3.05 0.34 20.05
C LYS A 103 4.33 0.32 19.20
N SER A 104 4.96 -0.83 18.97
CA SER A 104 6.16 -0.89 18.13
C SER A 104 5.86 -0.63 16.65
N TRP A 105 4.68 -1.02 16.14
CA TRP A 105 4.20 -0.62 14.81
C TRP A 105 4.19 0.90 14.64
N GLU A 106 3.57 1.59 15.61
CA GLU A 106 3.44 3.04 15.62
C GLU A 106 4.80 3.73 15.71
N ASN A 107 5.63 3.32 16.68
CA ASN A 107 6.86 4.01 17.02
C ASN A 107 8.02 3.68 16.06
N LYS A 108 8.09 2.46 15.54
CA LYS A 108 9.18 2.03 14.64
C LYS A 108 8.86 2.20 13.16
N PHE A 109 7.58 2.18 12.77
CA PHE A 109 7.19 2.27 11.35
C PHE A 109 6.32 3.49 11.02
N VAL A 110 5.16 3.65 11.66
CA VAL A 110 4.20 4.72 11.27
C VAL A 110 4.81 6.11 11.46
N LYS A 111 5.31 6.43 12.66
CA LYS A 111 5.91 7.75 12.90
C LYS A 111 7.10 8.03 11.97
N PRO A 112 8.08 7.12 11.83
CA PRO A 112 9.28 7.42 11.05
C PRO A 112 9.12 7.30 9.55
N TYR A 113 8.18 6.52 9.02
CA TYR A 113 8.09 6.25 7.58
C TYR A 113 6.75 6.68 6.96
N VAL A 114 5.67 6.77 7.74
CA VAL A 114 4.36 7.20 7.25
C VAL A 114 4.09 8.66 7.57
N ASN A 115 4.41 9.13 8.77
CA ASN A 115 4.10 10.51 9.20
C ASN A 115 5.22 11.51 8.87
N ASP A 116 6.48 11.11 9.04
CA ASP A 116 7.65 11.89 8.61
C ASP A 116 7.66 12.01 7.07
N LYS A 117 7.49 13.23 6.55
CA LYS A 117 7.40 13.44 5.11
C LYS A 117 8.69 13.10 4.38
N THR A 118 9.84 13.50 4.89
CA THR A 118 11.13 13.27 4.22
C THR A 118 11.40 11.78 4.07
N LYS A 119 11.22 11.01 5.15
CA LYS A 119 11.41 9.56 5.12
C LYS A 119 10.34 8.83 4.31
N ARG A 120 9.10 9.31 4.33
CA ARG A 120 8.02 8.80 3.48
C ARG A 120 8.37 8.96 2.00
N ASP A 121 8.79 10.15 1.60
CA ASP A 121 9.17 10.46 0.22
C ASP A 121 10.37 9.60 -0.24
N GLU A 122 11.37 9.40 0.63
CA GLU A 122 12.52 8.52 0.37
C GLU A 122 12.11 7.05 0.18
N TYR A 123 11.28 6.53 1.08
CA TYR A 123 10.74 5.16 0.98
C TYR A 123 9.93 5.01 -0.32
N PHE A 124 9.04 5.97 -0.59
CA PHE A 124 8.17 5.93 -1.75
C PHE A 124 8.98 5.91 -3.03
N LYS A 125 9.96 6.82 -3.19
CA LYS A 125 10.86 6.85 -4.36
C LYS A 125 11.68 5.57 -4.52
N LYS A 126 12.02 4.91 -3.41
CA LYS A 126 12.80 3.67 -3.44
C LYS A 126 12.00 2.48 -3.95
N PHE A 127 10.73 2.37 -3.58
CA PHE A 127 9.94 1.15 -3.81
C PHE A 127 8.78 1.31 -4.77
N VAL A 128 8.30 2.53 -4.99
CA VAL A 128 7.15 2.82 -5.86
C VAL A 128 7.64 3.35 -7.20
N LYS A 129 7.19 2.69 -8.27
CA LYS A 129 7.36 3.15 -9.65
C LYS A 129 6.12 3.95 -10.04
N VAL A 130 6.34 5.12 -10.63
CA VAL A 130 5.30 5.96 -11.21
C VAL A 130 5.54 6.01 -12.72
N GLN A 131 4.52 5.62 -13.50
CA GLN A 131 4.54 5.58 -14.96
C GLN A 131 3.47 6.49 -15.54
#